data_AF-A0A7S1GJG4-F1
#
_entry.id   AF-A0A7S1GJG4-F1
#
_cell.length_a   1.000
_cell.length_b   1.000
_cell.length_c   1.000
_cell.angle_alpha   90.00
_cell.angle_beta   90.00
_cell.angle_gamma   90.00
#
_symmetry.space_group_name_H-M   'P 1'
#
loop_
_entity.id
_entity.type
_entity.pdbx_description
1 polymer ?
#
loop_
_entity_poly.entity_id
_entity_poly.type
_entity_poly.pdbx_seq_one_letter_code
_entity_poly.pdbx_strand_id
1 'polypeptide(L)'
;TMAGPYDKEAMTLFDYRTDHFNDNDPQQLEKATTAPTFLYVMPLFDNKIFVEETSLVARPAISFQECKDRCFQRLAHLGIDVNYIDTEEEEEEFSYIPLGGALPLRGQRVIGLGGAAAMVHPSTGYHLCRMFMGVADAAVTIRKGLLPPPPQGNQNNAATTTTATMTLEEIAASAYHAVWSPDKIRQRNFAVFGAEFLMEQDVVGLRGFFDGFFRLPLELWAGFLAGWPGLPNNQYHETWFARMWFGLNFIVRIPPTVGLAMLASIITYSLQAGTPLLQSVTPLFGEPPSYEYDNAVQANIGDVAAKEEARRMIQESKYTKTVPVAFGLRDEEEGMEVATVTATATVAATANDD
;
A
#
# COMPACT_ATOMS: atom_id res chain seq x y z
N THR A 1 16.14 14.27 -34.81
CA THR A 1 15.68 12.92 -35.18
C THR A 1 14.82 12.42 -34.04
N MET A 2 13.62 11.91 -34.34
CA MET A 2 12.66 11.42 -33.34
C MET A 2 13.05 10.02 -32.84
N ALA A 3 12.58 9.63 -31.66
CA ALA A 3 12.66 8.26 -31.17
C ALA A 3 11.50 7.43 -31.78
N GLY A 4 11.54 7.17 -33.09
CA GLY A 4 10.37 6.63 -33.81
C GLY A 4 9.22 7.66 -33.85
N PRO A 5 7.98 7.31 -33.40
CA PRO A 5 6.87 8.27 -33.35
C PRO A 5 6.91 9.20 -32.12
N TYR A 6 7.87 9.03 -31.22
CA TYR A 6 7.93 9.73 -29.94
C TYR A 6 8.84 10.97 -29.99
N ASP A 7 8.49 11.99 -29.20
CA ASP A 7 9.24 13.24 -29.10
C ASP A 7 10.64 13.00 -28.51
N LYS A 8 11.64 13.75 -28.99
CA LYS A 8 13.03 13.66 -28.54
C LYS A 8 13.31 14.54 -27.31
N GLU A 9 12.42 15.50 -27.00
CA GLU A 9 12.59 16.46 -25.90
C GLU A 9 11.53 16.28 -24.80
N ALA A 10 10.62 15.32 -24.97
CA ALA A 10 9.57 15.03 -24.01
C ALA A 10 9.41 13.52 -23.78
N MET A 11 9.19 13.16 -22.52
CA MET A 11 8.82 11.80 -22.14
C MET A 11 7.42 11.48 -22.66
N THR A 12 7.26 10.32 -23.29
CA THR A 12 5.93 9.75 -23.55
C THR A 12 5.47 8.99 -22.31
N LEU A 13 4.31 9.39 -21.80
CA LEU A 13 3.64 8.74 -20.68
C LEU A 13 2.33 8.07 -21.14
N PHE A 14 2.06 6.86 -20.64
CA PHE A 14 0.76 6.18 -20.77
C PHE A 14 0.29 5.88 -22.20
N ASP A 15 1.15 5.35 -23.06
CA ASP A 15 0.74 4.90 -24.39
C ASP A 15 -0.05 3.58 -24.32
N TYR A 16 -1.35 3.69 -24.06
CA TYR A 16 -2.30 2.59 -24.00
C TYR A 16 -2.79 2.09 -25.36
N ARG A 17 -2.20 2.49 -26.50
CA ARG A 17 -2.59 1.95 -27.81
C ARG A 17 -2.31 0.45 -27.89
N THR A 18 -3.19 -0.28 -28.58
CA THR A 18 -3.18 -1.76 -28.68
C THR A 18 -3.12 -2.23 -30.13
N ASP A 19 -2.82 -1.35 -31.07
CA ASP A 19 -2.78 -1.61 -32.52
C ASP A 19 -1.65 -2.55 -32.94
N HIS A 20 -0.69 -2.81 -32.06
CA HIS A 20 0.36 -3.82 -32.23
C HIS A 20 -0.12 -5.26 -31.95
N PHE A 21 -1.33 -5.43 -31.40
CA PHE A 21 -1.96 -6.73 -31.26
C PHE A 21 -2.72 -7.12 -32.53
N ASN A 22 -2.65 -8.39 -32.92
CA ASN A 22 -3.41 -8.90 -34.06
C ASN A 22 -4.84 -9.22 -33.63
N ASP A 23 -5.81 -8.41 -34.07
CA ASP A 23 -7.24 -8.59 -33.75
C ASP A 23 -7.82 -9.93 -34.25
N ASN A 24 -7.16 -10.61 -35.19
CA ASN A 24 -7.58 -11.93 -35.68
C ASN A 24 -7.04 -13.10 -34.83
N ASP A 25 -6.16 -12.84 -33.87
CA ASP A 25 -5.63 -13.84 -32.94
C ASP A 25 -6.34 -13.69 -31.58
N PRO A 26 -7.18 -14.66 -31.18
CA PRO A 26 -7.89 -14.61 -29.89
C PRO A 26 -6.98 -14.43 -28.68
N GLN A 27 -5.77 -14.99 -28.69
CA GLN A 27 -4.84 -14.86 -27.56
C GLN A 27 -4.26 -13.44 -27.47
N GLN A 28 -3.97 -12.81 -28.61
CA GLN A 28 -3.49 -11.43 -28.66
C GLN A 28 -4.59 -10.44 -28.25
N LEU A 29 -5.84 -10.71 -28.66
CA LEU A 29 -6.99 -9.92 -28.24
C LEU A 29 -7.25 -10.04 -26.74
N GLU A 30 -7.13 -11.24 -26.17
CA GLU A 30 -7.24 -11.46 -24.73
C GLU A 30 -6.16 -10.69 -23.97
N LYS A 31 -4.89 -10.76 -24.43
CA LYS A 31 -3.77 -9.98 -23.87
C LYS A 31 -4.05 -8.48 -23.87
N ALA A 32 -4.57 -7.95 -24.97
CA ALA A 32 -4.86 -6.54 -25.15
C ALA A 32 -5.99 -6.02 -24.24
N THR A 33 -6.93 -6.89 -23.87
CA THR A 33 -8.17 -6.49 -23.17
C THR A 33 -8.16 -6.79 -21.68
N THR A 34 -7.63 -7.94 -21.26
CA THR A 34 -7.75 -8.44 -19.87
C THR A 34 -6.63 -7.99 -18.93
N ALA A 35 -5.46 -7.68 -19.48
CA ALA A 35 -4.28 -7.26 -18.72
C ALA A 35 -3.59 -6.11 -19.45
N PRO A 36 -4.21 -4.92 -19.50
CA PRO A 36 -3.70 -3.79 -20.27
C PRO A 36 -2.32 -3.34 -19.76
N THR A 37 -1.37 -3.25 -20.69
CA THR A 37 -0.07 -2.62 -20.50
C THR A 37 -0.02 -1.32 -21.30
N PHE A 38 0.95 -0.47 -20.98
CA PHE A 38 1.23 0.74 -21.73
C PHE A 38 2.75 0.95 -21.84
N LEU A 39 3.15 1.78 -22.79
CA LEU A 39 4.55 2.12 -23.00
C LEU A 39 4.91 3.48 -22.38
N TYR A 40 6.08 3.54 -21.76
CA TYR A 40 6.85 4.74 -21.48
C TYR A 40 8.05 4.82 -22.42
N VAL A 41 8.32 6.03 -22.93
CA VAL A 41 9.51 6.32 -23.73
C VAL A 41 10.15 7.58 -23.20
N MET A 42 11.39 7.48 -22.74
CA MET A 42 12.14 8.59 -22.17
C MET A 42 13.44 8.78 -22.96
N PRO A 43 13.60 9.90 -23.69
CA PRO A 43 14.88 10.23 -24.28
C PRO A 43 15.90 10.50 -23.16
N LEU A 44 17.06 9.85 -23.26
CA LEU A 44 18.19 10.00 -22.34
C LEU A 44 19.29 10.85 -23.01
N PHE A 45 20.40 11.05 -22.29
CA PHE A 45 21.60 11.67 -22.84
C PHE A 45 22.26 10.75 -23.90
N ASP A 46 23.19 11.32 -24.67
CA ASP A 46 24.01 10.60 -25.65
C ASP A 46 23.22 9.80 -26.71
N ASN A 47 22.05 10.33 -27.10
CA ASN A 47 21.12 9.70 -28.04
C ASN A 47 20.63 8.31 -27.60
N LYS A 48 20.68 8.01 -26.30
CA LYS A 48 20.05 6.82 -25.74
C LYS A 48 18.55 7.07 -25.51
N ILE A 49 17.75 6.01 -25.53
CA ILE A 49 16.32 6.07 -25.27
C ILE A 49 15.99 4.93 -24.32
N PHE A 50 15.30 5.25 -23.22
CA PHE A 50 14.71 4.28 -22.33
C PHE A 50 13.29 3.94 -22.80
N VAL A 51 12.99 2.64 -22.88
CA VAL A 51 11.69 2.12 -23.29
C VAL A 51 11.23 1.10 -22.26
N GLU A 52 10.04 1.32 -21.70
CA GLU A 52 9.45 0.44 -20.68
C GLU A 52 7.99 0.15 -21.06
N GLU A 53 7.66 -1.12 -21.25
CA GLU A 53 6.26 -1.56 -21.25
C GLU A 53 5.92 -2.04 -19.84
N THR A 54 4.82 -1.55 -19.28
CA THR A 54 4.46 -1.81 -17.88
C THR A 54 2.95 -1.87 -17.68
N SER A 55 2.52 -2.39 -16.53
CA SER A 55 1.13 -2.41 -16.08
C SER A 55 0.92 -1.39 -14.98
N LEU A 56 -0.17 -0.61 -15.01
CA LEU A 56 -0.40 0.43 -14.01
C LEU A 56 -0.66 -0.14 -12.61
N VAL A 57 -1.65 -1.03 -12.53
CA VAL A 57 -2.11 -1.70 -11.32
C VAL A 57 -2.55 -3.10 -11.73
N ALA A 58 -2.03 -4.13 -11.06
CA ALA A 58 -2.37 -5.52 -11.35
C ALA A 58 -2.22 -6.40 -10.10
N ARG A 59 -3.10 -7.40 -9.96
CA ARG A 59 -3.06 -8.40 -8.89
C ARG A 59 -3.48 -9.77 -9.46
N PRO A 60 -2.55 -10.71 -9.69
CA PRO A 60 -1.09 -10.60 -9.54
C PRO A 60 -0.45 -9.65 -10.56
N ALA A 61 0.80 -9.26 -10.32
CA ALA A 61 1.56 -8.43 -11.25
C ALA A 61 1.82 -9.16 -12.59
N ILE A 62 1.86 -8.41 -13.69
CA ILE A 62 2.32 -8.95 -14.98
C ILE A 62 3.80 -9.30 -14.87
N SER A 63 4.20 -10.42 -15.47
CA SER A 63 5.59 -10.86 -15.43
C SER A 63 6.47 -9.93 -16.28
N PHE A 64 7.72 -9.73 -15.85
CA PHE A 64 8.67 -8.92 -16.62
C PHE A 64 8.88 -9.45 -18.03
N GLN A 65 8.86 -10.79 -18.21
CA GLN A 65 8.97 -11.39 -19.54
C GLN A 65 7.78 -11.04 -20.44
N GLU A 66 6.55 -11.08 -19.93
CA GLU A 66 5.37 -10.70 -20.72
C GLU A 66 5.40 -9.21 -21.08
N CYS A 67 5.81 -8.33 -20.16
CA CYS A 67 6.02 -6.92 -20.47
C CYS A 67 7.10 -6.73 -21.56
N LYS A 68 8.22 -7.43 -21.44
CA LYS A 68 9.33 -7.40 -22.41
C LYS A 68 8.88 -7.86 -23.81
N ASP A 69 8.18 -9.00 -23.89
CA ASP A 69 7.68 -9.54 -25.16
C ASP A 69 6.71 -8.56 -25.85
N ARG A 70 5.80 -7.95 -25.07
CA ARG A 70 4.88 -6.91 -25.57
C ARG A 70 5.61 -5.65 -26.02
N CYS A 71 6.63 -5.23 -25.28
CA CYS A 71 7.49 -4.11 -25.66
C CYS A 71 8.11 -4.36 -27.05
N PHE A 72 8.76 -5.52 -27.26
CA PHE A 72 9.36 -5.86 -28.55
C PHE A 72 8.32 -5.98 -29.67
N GLN A 73 7.15 -6.58 -29.40
CA GLN A 73 6.05 -6.63 -30.37
C GLN A 73 5.60 -5.24 -30.79
N ARG A 74 5.45 -4.32 -29.84
CA ARG A 74 5.09 -2.92 -30.10
C ARG A 74 6.18 -2.20 -30.89
N LEU A 75 7.44 -2.33 -30.52
CA LEU A 75 8.57 -1.73 -31.24
C LEU A 75 8.64 -2.21 -32.70
N ALA A 76 8.47 -3.51 -32.92
CA ALA A 76 8.42 -4.09 -34.27
C ALA A 76 7.24 -3.55 -35.10
N HIS A 77 6.05 -3.42 -34.50
CA HIS A 77 4.88 -2.81 -35.15
C HIS A 77 5.12 -1.35 -35.57
N LEU A 78 5.88 -0.61 -34.76
CA LEU A 78 6.29 0.77 -35.06
C LEU A 78 7.45 0.86 -36.09
N GLY A 79 7.95 -0.26 -36.59
CA GLY A 79 9.10 -0.32 -37.50
C GLY A 79 10.43 0.03 -36.82
N ILE A 80 10.53 -0.12 -35.50
CA ILE A 80 11.75 0.11 -34.72
C ILE A 80 12.50 -1.22 -34.60
N ASP A 81 13.65 -1.29 -35.26
CA ASP A 81 14.52 -2.46 -35.25
C ASP A 81 15.57 -2.35 -34.13
N VAL A 82 15.42 -3.18 -33.08
CA VAL A 82 16.29 -3.17 -31.90
C VAL A 82 17.54 -4.01 -32.19
N ASN A 83 18.59 -3.32 -32.65
CA ASN A 83 19.86 -3.94 -33.00
C ASN A 83 20.87 -4.03 -31.85
N TYR A 84 20.71 -3.16 -30.84
CA TYR A 84 21.60 -3.05 -29.70
C TYR A 84 20.81 -2.60 -28.48
N ILE A 85 21.07 -3.21 -27.34
CA ILE A 85 20.60 -2.80 -26.02
C ILE A 85 21.88 -2.56 -25.22
N ASP A 86 22.02 -1.35 -24.68
CA ASP A 86 23.21 -0.98 -23.94
C ASP A 86 23.21 -1.66 -22.56
N THR A 87 23.81 -2.84 -22.48
CA THR A 87 23.97 -3.59 -21.24
C THR A 87 25.36 -3.41 -20.63
N GLU A 88 26.23 -2.62 -21.28
CA GLU A 88 27.59 -2.35 -20.79
C GLU A 88 27.60 -1.15 -19.85
N GLU A 89 26.88 -0.08 -20.21
CA GLU A 89 26.79 1.14 -19.40
C GLU A 89 25.49 1.24 -18.60
N GLU A 90 24.42 0.56 -19.02
CA GLU A 90 23.11 0.61 -18.38
C GLU A 90 22.64 -0.80 -17.97
N GLU A 91 21.91 -0.89 -16.86
CA GLU A 91 21.27 -2.15 -16.43
C GLU A 91 19.82 -2.21 -16.91
N GLU A 92 19.32 -3.42 -17.21
CA GLU A 92 17.88 -3.63 -17.39
C GLU A 92 17.17 -3.47 -16.05
N GLU A 93 16.27 -2.48 -15.94
CA GLU A 93 15.57 -2.18 -14.70
C GLU A 93 14.34 -3.09 -14.51
N PHE A 94 14.28 -3.75 -13.35
CA PHE A 94 13.12 -4.54 -12.92
C PHE A 94 12.46 -3.88 -11.71
N SER A 95 11.27 -3.32 -11.91
CA SER A 95 10.59 -2.53 -10.86
C SER A 95 9.22 -3.10 -10.50
N TYR A 96 9.04 -3.37 -9.21
CA TYR A 96 7.72 -3.58 -8.62
C TYR A 96 7.46 -2.53 -7.56
N ILE A 97 6.43 -1.72 -7.78
CA ILE A 97 6.03 -0.66 -6.87
C ILE A 97 4.83 -1.13 -6.06
N PRO A 98 4.93 -1.27 -4.73
CA PRO A 98 3.79 -1.62 -3.89
C PRO A 98 2.81 -0.44 -3.82
N LEU A 99 1.76 -0.51 -4.61
CA LEU A 99 0.69 0.49 -4.68
C LEU A 99 -0.38 0.20 -3.63
N GLY A 100 -0.66 1.16 -2.73
CA GLY A 100 -1.77 1.06 -1.80
C GLY A 100 -1.61 0.01 -0.67
N GLY A 101 -0.41 -0.54 -0.46
CA GLY A 101 -0.11 -1.52 0.59
C GLY A 101 -0.39 -1.04 2.03
N ALA A 102 -0.37 -1.95 2.99
CA ALA A 102 -0.76 -1.67 4.38
C ALA A 102 0.01 -0.49 4.99
N LEU A 103 -0.71 0.35 5.73
CA LEU A 103 -0.10 1.39 6.55
C LEU A 103 0.80 0.76 7.63
N PRO A 104 1.85 1.48 8.10
CA PRO A 104 2.75 0.98 9.15
C PRO A 104 2.00 0.45 10.38
N LEU A 105 2.48 -0.63 10.98
CA LEU A 105 1.88 -1.15 12.21
C LEU A 105 1.90 -0.07 13.30
N ARG A 106 0.76 0.14 13.98
CA ARG A 106 0.69 1.08 15.10
C ARG A 106 1.54 0.57 16.25
N GLY A 107 2.12 1.48 17.00
CA GLY A 107 2.93 1.17 18.17
C GLY A 107 4.32 0.59 17.90
N GLN A 108 4.69 0.32 16.65
CA GLN A 108 6.06 -0.05 16.33
C GLN A 108 7.03 1.11 16.61
N ARG A 109 8.24 0.78 17.07
CA ARG A 109 9.28 1.77 17.38
C ARG A 109 10.14 2.15 16.17
N VAL A 110 10.22 1.30 15.16
CA VAL A 110 10.97 1.57 13.93
C VAL A 110 10.15 2.50 13.04
N ILE A 111 10.69 3.65 12.66
CA ILE A 111 9.99 4.63 11.83
C ILE A 111 10.44 4.43 10.38
N GLY A 112 9.54 3.95 9.53
CA GLY A 112 9.72 3.89 8.09
C GLY A 112 9.49 5.24 7.42
N LEU A 113 10.03 5.42 6.21
CA LEU A 113 9.80 6.57 5.33
C LEU A 113 9.61 6.08 3.88
N GLY A 114 8.98 6.90 3.04
CA GLY A 114 8.77 6.58 1.63
C GLY A 114 7.95 5.30 1.43
N GLY A 115 8.43 4.40 0.59
CA GLY A 115 7.79 3.09 0.35
C GLY A 115 7.60 2.26 1.62
N ALA A 116 8.58 2.27 2.53
CA ALA A 116 8.51 1.55 3.80
C ALA A 116 7.44 2.09 4.77
N ALA A 117 6.94 3.31 4.51
CA ALA A 117 5.83 3.91 5.24
C ALA A 117 4.55 4.02 4.41
N ALA A 118 4.41 3.29 3.30
CA ALA A 118 3.25 3.35 2.40
C ALA A 118 2.95 4.75 1.85
N MET A 119 3.98 5.61 1.69
CA MET A 119 3.84 6.98 1.16
C MET A 119 3.77 7.03 -0.37
N VAL A 120 3.77 5.87 -1.02
CA VAL A 120 3.57 5.73 -2.46
C VAL A 120 2.14 6.10 -2.83
N HIS A 121 1.96 6.91 -3.87
CA HIS A 121 0.63 7.27 -4.35
C HIS A 121 -0.06 6.02 -4.92
N PRO A 122 -1.20 5.58 -4.35
CA PRO A 122 -1.79 4.28 -4.68
C PRO A 122 -2.14 4.10 -6.17
N SER A 123 -2.42 5.17 -6.90
CA SER A 123 -2.84 5.08 -8.31
C SER A 123 -1.73 5.39 -9.32
N THR A 124 -0.53 5.82 -8.88
CA THR A 124 0.50 6.33 -9.81
C THR A 124 1.92 5.87 -9.50
N GLY A 125 2.21 5.42 -8.28
CA GLY A 125 3.57 5.08 -7.85
C GLY A 125 4.43 6.28 -7.41
N TYR A 126 3.94 7.52 -7.56
CA TYR A 126 4.70 8.71 -7.17
C TYR A 126 4.86 8.80 -5.65
N HIS A 127 6.10 8.97 -5.19
CA HIS A 127 6.39 8.98 -3.76
C HIS A 127 7.48 9.95 -3.31
N LEU A 128 8.45 10.31 -4.18
CA LEU A 128 9.64 11.06 -3.75
C LEU A 128 9.28 12.42 -3.10
N CYS A 129 8.47 13.23 -3.77
CA CYS A 129 8.02 14.51 -3.21
C CYS A 129 7.12 14.32 -1.97
N ARG A 130 6.27 13.28 -1.96
CA ARG A 130 5.42 12.95 -0.79
C ARG A 130 6.28 12.60 0.42
N MET A 131 7.34 11.83 0.20
CA MET A 131 8.35 11.47 1.21
C MET A 131 9.05 12.71 1.75
N PHE A 132 9.56 13.59 0.89
CA PHE A 132 10.26 14.81 1.32
C PHE A 132 9.35 15.75 2.12
N MET A 133 8.07 15.83 1.79
CA MET A 133 7.12 16.61 2.57
C MET A 133 6.82 15.96 3.93
N GLY A 134 6.54 14.65 3.96
CA GLY A 134 6.22 13.95 5.21
C GLY A 134 7.40 13.80 6.17
N VAL A 135 8.64 13.68 5.67
CA VAL A 135 9.83 13.51 6.52
C VAL A 135 10.13 14.75 7.35
N ALA A 136 9.81 15.95 6.86
CA ALA A 136 10.03 17.18 7.60
C ALA A 136 9.19 17.22 8.90
N ASP A 137 7.90 16.88 8.81
CA ASP A 137 6.98 16.82 9.94
C ASP A 137 7.40 15.74 10.96
N ALA A 138 7.82 14.57 10.45
CA ALA A 138 8.32 13.49 11.27
C ALA A 138 9.59 13.90 12.03
N ALA A 139 10.57 14.51 11.35
CA ALA A 139 11.83 14.94 11.94
C ALA A 139 11.62 16.01 13.03
N VAL A 140 10.72 16.97 12.81
CA VAL A 140 10.36 17.98 13.82
C VAL A 140 9.75 17.32 15.06
N THR A 141 8.86 16.35 14.86
CA THR A 141 8.19 15.63 15.94
C THR A 141 9.17 14.78 16.74
N ILE A 142 10.06 14.05 16.05
CA ILE A 142 11.14 13.27 16.69
C ILE A 142 12.03 14.19 17.52
N ARG A 143 12.47 15.32 16.94
CA ARG A 143 13.31 16.29 17.65
C ARG A 143 12.63 16.82 18.91
N LYS A 144 11.33 17.18 18.83
CA LYS A 144 10.58 17.68 19.98
C LYS A 144 10.50 16.65 21.10
N GLY A 145 10.26 15.38 20.77
CA GLY A 145 10.17 14.31 21.76
C GLY A 145 11.51 13.90 22.38
N LEU A 146 12.61 14.05 21.64
CA LEU A 146 13.97 13.78 22.15
C LEU A 146 14.54 14.91 23.00
N LEU A 147 14.08 16.15 22.80
CA LEU A 147 14.54 17.29 23.60
C LEU A 147 13.85 17.31 24.96
N PRO A 148 14.57 17.67 26.04
CA PRO A 148 13.94 17.87 27.33
C PRO A 148 12.91 19.01 27.21
N PRO A 149 11.78 18.92 27.95
CA PRO A 149 10.79 19.99 27.96
C PRO A 149 11.45 21.31 28.38
N PRO A 150 11.06 22.45 27.79
CA PRO A 150 11.61 23.74 28.18
C PRO A 150 11.41 23.94 29.69
N PRO A 151 12.37 24.59 30.38
CA PRO A 151 12.24 24.85 31.81
C PRO A 151 10.92 25.60 32.05
N GLN A 152 10.00 25.00 32.80
CA GLN A 152 8.80 25.68 33.22
C GLN A 152 9.23 26.84 34.13
N GLY A 153 9.10 28.07 33.63
CA GLY A 153 9.43 29.27 34.41
C GLY A 153 8.65 29.25 35.71
N ASN A 154 9.37 29.35 36.83
CA ASN A 154 8.90 29.36 38.22
C ASN A 154 7.39 29.66 38.37
N GLN A 155 6.57 28.62 38.39
CA GLN A 155 5.28 28.68 39.08
C GLN A 155 5.45 27.95 40.39
N ASN A 156 5.50 28.74 41.47
CA ASN A 156 5.58 28.30 42.84
C ASN A 156 4.37 27.41 43.18
N ASN A 157 4.45 26.11 42.89
CA ASN A 157 3.63 25.09 43.52
C ASN A 157 4.46 23.81 43.64
N ALA A 158 4.87 23.54 44.88
CA ALA A 158 5.50 22.29 45.28
C ALA A 158 4.47 21.16 45.23
N ALA A 159 4.25 20.63 44.03
CA ALA A 159 3.62 19.34 43.80
C ALA A 159 4.26 18.74 42.54
N THR A 160 5.24 17.86 42.76
CA THR A 160 5.71 16.80 41.84
C THR A 160 5.21 16.92 40.40
N THR A 161 5.76 17.87 39.64
CA THR A 161 5.63 17.84 38.19
C THR A 161 6.84 17.09 37.68
N THR A 162 6.75 15.75 37.67
CA THR A 162 7.64 14.92 36.87
C THR A 162 7.57 15.51 35.46
N THR A 163 8.67 16.11 35.00
CA THR A 163 8.81 16.54 33.61
C THR A 163 8.89 15.26 32.79
N ALA A 164 7.72 14.69 32.49
CA ALA A 164 7.60 13.42 31.80
C ALA A 164 8.27 13.56 30.44
N THR A 165 9.44 12.98 30.32
CA THR A 165 10.15 12.85 29.06
C THR A 165 9.41 11.79 28.25
N MET A 166 9.14 12.08 26.98
CA MET A 166 8.42 11.11 26.14
C MET A 166 9.22 9.82 26.03
N THR A 167 8.54 8.68 26.09
CA THR A 167 9.13 7.38 25.79
C THR A 167 9.47 7.28 24.30
N LEU A 168 10.33 6.35 23.93
CA LEU A 168 10.71 6.18 22.52
C LEU A 168 9.52 5.68 21.68
N GLU A 169 8.60 4.97 22.30
CA GLU A 169 7.34 4.51 21.72
C GLU A 169 6.37 5.67 21.48
N GLU A 170 6.25 6.61 22.42
CA GLU A 170 5.47 7.84 22.26
C GLU A 170 6.04 8.72 21.15
N ILE A 171 7.36 8.81 21.05
CA ILE A 171 8.05 9.54 19.98
C ILE A 171 7.78 8.89 18.62
N ALA A 172 7.88 7.56 18.52
CA ALA A 172 7.60 6.83 17.27
C ALA A 172 6.14 6.96 16.84
N ALA A 173 5.19 6.83 17.78
CA ALA A 173 3.77 7.04 17.54
C ALA A 173 3.48 8.46 17.04
N SER A 174 4.08 9.47 17.67
CA SER A 174 3.94 10.87 17.27
C SER A 174 4.53 11.14 15.87
N ALA A 175 5.69 10.54 15.55
CA ALA A 175 6.29 10.65 14.23
C ALA A 175 5.40 10.00 13.15
N TYR A 176 4.84 8.83 13.41
CA TYR A 176 3.88 8.21 12.51
C TYR A 176 2.58 8.99 12.40
N HIS A 177 2.08 9.59 13.48
CA HIS A 177 0.90 10.46 13.43
C HIS A 177 1.16 11.72 12.60
N ALA A 178 2.38 12.27 12.65
CA ALA A 178 2.77 13.37 11.78
C ALA A 178 2.75 12.97 10.29
N VAL A 179 3.22 11.76 9.97
CA VAL A 179 3.22 11.23 8.59
C VAL A 179 1.82 10.80 8.14
N TRP A 180 1.05 10.13 9.00
CA TRP A 180 -0.25 9.53 8.73
C TRP A 180 -1.31 10.01 9.72
N SER A 181 -1.58 11.31 9.69
CA SER A 181 -2.74 11.86 10.40
C SER A 181 -4.05 11.33 9.80
N PRO A 182 -5.17 11.36 10.52
CA PRO A 182 -6.46 10.94 9.99
C PRO A 182 -6.84 11.60 8.66
N ASP A 183 -6.50 12.88 8.48
CA ASP A 183 -6.69 13.61 7.21
C ASP A 183 -5.86 13.01 6.06
N LYS A 184 -4.57 12.72 6.30
CA LYS A 184 -3.69 12.12 5.29
C LYS A 184 -4.15 10.70 4.96
N ILE A 185 -4.66 9.95 5.94
CA ILE A 185 -5.24 8.61 5.73
C ILE A 185 -6.51 8.69 4.89
N ARG A 186 -7.43 9.64 5.13
CA ARG A 186 -8.59 9.87 4.25
C ARG A 186 -8.16 10.15 2.82
N GLN A 187 -7.25 11.08 2.62
CA GLN A 187 -6.79 11.41 1.26
C GLN A 187 -6.15 10.19 0.57
N ARG A 188 -5.35 9.41 1.30
CA ARG A 188 -4.80 8.15 0.81
C ARG A 188 -5.90 7.15 0.44
N ASN A 189 -6.89 6.95 1.30
CA ASN A 189 -7.97 5.98 1.08
C ASN A 189 -8.82 6.33 -0.15
N PHE A 190 -9.01 7.62 -0.42
CA PHE A 190 -9.62 8.08 -1.67
C PHE A 190 -8.81 7.63 -2.90
N ALA A 191 -7.48 7.79 -2.86
CA ALA A 191 -6.61 7.34 -3.95
C ALA A 191 -6.53 5.80 -4.05
N VAL A 192 -6.60 5.07 -2.92
CA VAL A 192 -6.67 3.60 -2.93
C VAL A 192 -7.91 3.12 -3.68
N PHE A 193 -9.07 3.72 -3.45
CA PHE A 193 -10.27 3.39 -4.23
C PHE A 193 -10.03 3.62 -5.73
N GLY A 194 -9.41 4.73 -6.12
CA GLY A 194 -9.05 4.97 -7.52
C GLY A 194 -8.15 3.87 -8.11
N ALA A 195 -7.22 3.34 -7.33
CA ALA A 195 -6.35 2.23 -7.76
C ALA A 195 -7.13 0.91 -7.91
N GLU A 196 -8.02 0.57 -6.97
CA GLU A 196 -8.86 -0.62 -7.07
C GLU A 196 -9.81 -0.52 -8.27
N PHE A 197 -10.41 0.66 -8.52
CA PHE A 197 -11.23 0.88 -9.71
C PHE A 197 -10.45 0.63 -11.00
N LEU A 198 -9.25 1.20 -11.12
CA LEU A 198 -8.39 1.03 -12.30
C LEU A 198 -8.03 -0.43 -12.55
N MET A 199 -7.85 -1.23 -11.49
CA MET A 199 -7.53 -2.66 -11.58
C MET A 199 -8.69 -3.50 -12.15
N GLU A 200 -9.92 -3.02 -12.04
CA GLU A 200 -11.13 -3.68 -12.57
C GLU A 200 -11.38 -3.38 -14.06
N GLN A 201 -10.69 -2.39 -14.65
CA GLN A 201 -10.99 -1.92 -16.00
C GLN A 201 -10.22 -2.68 -17.08
N ASP A 202 -10.90 -2.94 -18.19
CA ASP A 202 -10.24 -3.30 -19.45
C ASP A 202 -9.57 -2.06 -20.10
N VAL A 203 -8.87 -2.28 -21.21
CA VAL A 203 -8.19 -1.19 -21.93
C VAL A 203 -9.13 -0.07 -22.39
N VAL A 204 -10.39 -0.37 -22.72
CA VAL A 204 -11.37 0.62 -23.17
C VAL A 204 -11.83 1.47 -21.99
N GLY A 205 -12.10 0.84 -20.85
CA GLY A 205 -12.41 1.49 -19.59
C GLY A 205 -11.28 2.39 -19.10
N LEU A 206 -10.02 1.91 -19.13
CA LEU A 206 -8.85 2.70 -18.78
C LEU A 206 -8.67 3.93 -19.67
N ARG A 207 -8.78 3.77 -20.99
CA ARG A 207 -8.71 4.92 -21.92
C ARG A 207 -9.80 5.94 -21.64
N GLY A 208 -11.03 5.48 -21.38
CA GLY A 208 -12.15 6.34 -21.03
C GLY A 208 -11.96 7.06 -19.69
N PHE A 209 -11.40 6.37 -18.69
CA PHE A 209 -11.02 6.96 -17.41
C PHE A 209 -9.98 8.06 -17.59
N PHE A 210 -8.86 7.78 -18.28
CA PHE A 210 -7.78 8.74 -18.45
C PHE A 210 -8.17 9.94 -19.32
N ASP A 211 -8.95 9.72 -20.38
CA ASP A 211 -9.51 10.79 -21.21
C ASP A 211 -10.36 11.75 -20.36
N GLY A 212 -11.25 11.24 -19.51
CA GLY A 212 -12.01 12.09 -18.60
C GLY A 212 -11.16 12.73 -17.50
N PHE A 213 -10.14 12.04 -17.01
CA PHE A 213 -9.26 12.52 -15.92
C PHE A 213 -8.43 13.71 -16.40
N PHE A 214 -7.82 13.62 -17.58
CA PHE A 214 -7.02 14.70 -18.14
C PHE A 214 -7.84 15.85 -18.75
N ARG A 215 -9.17 15.69 -18.90
CA ARG A 215 -10.12 16.79 -19.19
C ARG A 215 -10.49 17.61 -17.96
N LEU A 216 -10.10 17.19 -16.75
CA LEU A 216 -10.21 18.05 -15.58
C LEU A 216 -9.28 19.27 -15.72
N PRO A 217 -9.60 20.40 -15.07
CA PRO A 217 -8.65 21.48 -14.90
C PRO A 217 -7.31 20.97 -14.34
N LEU A 218 -6.21 21.55 -14.82
CA LEU A 218 -4.84 21.15 -14.46
C LEU A 218 -4.65 21.05 -12.96
N GLU A 219 -5.20 22.00 -12.21
CA GLU A 219 -5.07 22.08 -10.77
C GLU A 219 -5.74 20.91 -10.06
N LEU A 220 -6.89 20.46 -10.57
CA LEU A 220 -7.62 19.34 -9.97
C LEU A 220 -6.87 18.03 -10.17
N TRP A 221 -6.47 17.70 -11.40
CA TRP A 221 -5.80 16.42 -11.62
C TRP A 221 -4.35 16.44 -11.12
N ALA A 222 -3.61 17.55 -11.27
CA ALA A 222 -2.23 17.64 -10.74
C ALA A 222 -2.21 17.55 -9.21
N GLY A 223 -3.18 18.18 -8.54
CA GLY A 223 -3.34 18.07 -7.09
C GLY A 223 -3.63 16.63 -6.62
N PHE A 224 -4.41 15.87 -7.40
CA PHE A 224 -4.67 14.46 -7.13
C PHE A 224 -3.37 13.65 -7.20
N LEU A 225 -2.60 13.81 -8.30
CA LEU A 225 -1.34 13.09 -8.50
C LEU A 225 -0.26 13.47 -7.46
N ALA A 226 -0.23 14.73 -7.02
CA ALA A 226 0.65 15.17 -5.94
C ALA A 226 0.29 14.49 -4.62
N GLY A 227 -1.00 14.55 -4.24
CA GLY A 227 -1.58 13.69 -3.20
C GLY A 227 -0.93 13.82 -1.83
N TRP A 228 -0.43 15.00 -1.46
CA TRP A 228 0.17 15.26 -0.14
C TRP A 228 0.11 16.75 0.24
N PRO A 229 -0.26 17.09 1.50
CA PRO A 229 -0.31 18.48 1.95
C PRO A 229 0.99 19.25 1.73
N GLY A 230 0.88 20.48 1.22
CA GLY A 230 2.00 21.35 0.90
C GLY A 230 2.65 21.09 -0.47
N LEU A 231 2.24 20.05 -1.21
CA LEU A 231 2.59 19.92 -2.63
C LEU A 231 1.65 20.78 -3.51
N PRO A 232 2.09 21.19 -4.72
CA PRO A 232 1.29 22.01 -5.61
C PRO A 232 -0.11 21.46 -5.86
N ASN A 233 -1.11 22.34 -5.76
CA ASN A 233 -2.53 22.05 -6.01
C ASN A 233 -3.20 21.04 -5.05
N ASN A 234 -2.51 20.59 -4.00
CA ASN A 234 -3.09 19.64 -3.07
C ASN A 234 -4.30 20.20 -2.31
N GLN A 235 -4.44 21.52 -2.18
CA GLN A 235 -5.58 22.17 -1.53
C GLN A 235 -6.95 21.77 -2.13
N TYR A 236 -6.97 21.31 -3.39
CA TYR A 236 -8.17 20.79 -4.04
C TYR A 236 -8.54 19.34 -3.62
N HIS A 237 -7.78 18.74 -2.69
CA HIS A 237 -7.95 17.37 -2.21
C HIS A 237 -7.82 17.21 -0.70
N GLU A 238 -7.54 18.28 0.04
CA GLU A 238 -7.28 18.21 1.50
C GLU A 238 -8.55 18.00 2.32
N THR A 239 -9.66 18.61 1.90
CA THR A 239 -10.93 18.57 2.64
C THR A 239 -11.89 17.55 2.04
N TRP A 240 -12.88 17.12 2.85
CA TRP A 240 -13.99 16.29 2.38
C TRP A 240 -14.70 16.90 1.18
N PHE A 241 -15.03 18.20 1.28
CA PHE A 241 -15.73 18.91 0.21
C PHE A 241 -14.90 18.96 -1.07
N ALA A 242 -13.59 19.18 -0.96
CA ALA A 242 -12.71 19.25 -2.12
C ALA A 242 -12.63 17.89 -2.85
N ARG A 243 -12.50 16.77 -2.11
CA ARG A 243 -12.52 15.42 -2.69
C ARG A 243 -13.89 15.04 -3.28
N MET A 244 -14.98 15.40 -2.61
CA MET A 244 -16.34 15.22 -3.14
C MET A 244 -16.54 16.01 -4.44
N TRP A 245 -16.12 17.28 -4.44
CA TRP A 245 -16.19 18.15 -5.61
C TRP A 245 -15.36 17.64 -6.78
N PHE A 246 -14.15 17.14 -6.51
CA PHE A 246 -13.32 16.46 -7.49
C PHE A 246 -14.07 15.24 -8.10
N GLY A 247 -14.62 14.37 -7.26
CA GLY A 247 -15.37 13.19 -7.72
C GLY A 247 -16.57 13.55 -8.61
N LEU A 248 -17.36 14.56 -8.21
CA LEU A 248 -18.49 15.07 -9.00
C LEU A 248 -18.06 15.71 -10.33
N ASN A 249 -16.93 16.40 -10.36
CA ASN A 249 -16.38 16.94 -11.61
C ASN A 249 -15.82 15.84 -12.51
N PHE A 250 -15.26 14.80 -11.92
CA PHE A 250 -14.65 13.72 -12.66
C PHE A 250 -15.69 12.81 -13.31
N ILE A 251 -16.74 12.41 -12.58
CA ILE A 251 -17.80 11.50 -13.08
C ILE A 251 -18.50 12.04 -14.33
N VAL A 252 -18.67 13.36 -14.45
CA VAL A 252 -19.33 13.99 -15.61
C VAL A 252 -18.43 14.12 -16.84
N ARG A 253 -17.14 13.82 -16.71
CA ARG A 253 -16.13 13.95 -17.78
C ARG A 253 -15.70 12.61 -18.38
N ILE A 254 -15.97 11.51 -17.71
CA ILE A 254 -15.71 10.16 -18.22
C ILE A 254 -16.88 9.64 -19.06
N PRO A 255 -16.66 8.66 -19.95
CA PRO A 255 -17.75 8.06 -20.72
C PRO A 255 -18.84 7.45 -19.82
N PRO A 256 -20.13 7.49 -20.20
CA PRO A 256 -21.23 7.01 -19.35
C PRO A 256 -21.06 5.55 -18.90
N THR A 257 -20.50 4.69 -19.75
CA THR A 257 -20.21 3.29 -19.42
C THR A 257 -19.20 3.17 -18.27
N VAL A 258 -18.12 3.94 -18.32
CA VAL A 258 -17.10 4.01 -17.26
C VAL A 258 -17.68 4.66 -15.99
N GLY A 259 -18.55 5.66 -16.13
CA GLY A 259 -19.25 6.26 -15.00
C GLY A 259 -20.18 5.30 -14.26
N LEU A 260 -20.95 4.49 -15.00
CA LEU A 260 -21.76 3.43 -14.40
C LEU A 260 -20.91 2.36 -13.71
N ALA A 261 -19.80 1.96 -14.33
CA ALA A 261 -18.84 1.06 -13.70
C ALA A 261 -18.28 1.65 -12.40
N MET A 262 -17.86 2.92 -12.40
CA MET A 262 -17.34 3.58 -11.20
C MET A 262 -18.38 3.66 -10.08
N LEU A 263 -19.65 3.95 -10.39
CA LEU A 263 -20.72 3.94 -9.39
C LEU A 263 -20.94 2.54 -8.79
N ALA A 264 -20.91 1.49 -9.63
CA ALA A 264 -21.00 0.11 -9.18
C ALA A 264 -19.80 -0.28 -8.29
N SER A 265 -18.58 0.13 -8.66
CA SER A 265 -17.37 -0.10 -7.88
C SER A 265 -17.41 0.65 -6.55
N ILE A 266 -17.94 1.89 -6.49
CA ILE A 266 -18.12 2.63 -5.22
C ILE A 266 -19.01 1.83 -4.26
N ILE A 267 -20.14 1.31 -4.74
CA ILE A 267 -21.08 0.52 -3.93
C ILE A 267 -20.40 -0.77 -3.45
N THR A 268 -19.82 -1.52 -4.38
CA THR A 268 -19.19 -2.82 -4.09
C THR A 268 -18.02 -2.66 -3.13
N TYR A 269 -17.14 -1.69 -3.37
CA TYR A 269 -16.02 -1.36 -2.50
C TYR A 269 -16.49 -0.94 -1.11
N SER A 270 -17.55 -0.13 -0.99
CA SER A 270 -18.08 0.28 0.31
C SER A 270 -18.70 -0.89 1.10
N LEU A 271 -19.24 -1.90 0.41
CA LEU A 271 -19.74 -3.12 1.05
C LEU A 271 -18.61 -4.07 1.49
N GLN A 272 -17.52 -4.16 0.71
CA GLN A 272 -16.42 -5.09 0.96
C GLN A 272 -15.35 -4.51 1.90
N ALA A 273 -14.89 -3.29 1.64
CA ALA A 273 -13.83 -2.62 2.40
C ALA A 273 -14.37 -1.76 3.56
N GLY A 274 -15.69 -1.57 3.63
CA GLY A 274 -16.36 -0.80 4.67
C GLY A 274 -16.32 0.70 4.44
N THR A 275 -15.97 1.46 5.48
CA THR A 275 -16.07 2.92 5.50
C THR A 275 -14.91 3.74 4.90
N PRO A 276 -13.71 3.23 4.53
CA PRO A 276 -12.58 4.07 4.13
C PRO A 276 -12.87 5.11 3.02
N LEU A 277 -13.58 4.72 1.96
CA LEU A 277 -13.95 5.65 0.89
C LEU A 277 -14.95 6.71 1.38
N LEU A 278 -15.98 6.29 2.12
CA LEU A 278 -17.01 7.18 2.64
C LEU A 278 -16.42 8.19 3.63
N GLN A 279 -15.56 7.74 4.54
CA GLN A 279 -14.77 8.61 5.43
C GLN A 279 -13.95 9.64 4.67
N SER A 280 -13.53 9.34 3.43
CA SER A 280 -12.71 10.24 2.63
C SER A 280 -13.51 11.41 2.05
N VAL A 281 -14.82 11.25 1.83
CA VAL A 281 -15.65 12.26 1.15
C VAL A 281 -16.72 12.88 2.05
N THR A 282 -16.94 12.35 3.25
CA THR A 282 -17.89 12.90 4.23
C THR A 282 -17.45 12.65 5.68
N PRO A 283 -17.76 13.57 6.63
CA PRO A 283 -17.47 13.37 8.05
C PRO A 283 -18.40 12.37 8.75
N LEU A 284 -19.47 11.89 8.08
CA LEU A 284 -20.53 11.09 8.72
C LEU A 284 -20.11 9.69 9.17
N PHE A 285 -18.94 9.21 8.77
CA PHE A 285 -18.45 7.84 9.04
C PHE A 285 -17.28 7.80 10.03
N GLY A 286 -17.08 8.86 10.80
CA GLY A 286 -16.02 8.97 11.81
C GLY A 286 -14.62 9.11 11.20
N GLU A 287 -13.62 8.98 12.08
CA GLU A 287 -12.21 9.12 11.73
C GLU A 287 -11.59 7.74 11.40
N PRO A 288 -10.66 7.66 10.44
CA PRO A 288 -9.81 6.49 10.33
C PRO A 288 -8.92 6.36 11.58
N PRO A 289 -8.38 5.17 11.85
CA PRO A 289 -7.58 4.96 13.05
C PRO A 289 -6.35 5.88 13.14
N SER A 290 -6.15 6.48 14.32
CA SER A 290 -5.05 7.39 14.61
C SER A 290 -3.77 6.64 14.99
N TYR A 291 -2.61 7.26 14.73
CA TYR A 291 -1.31 6.86 15.27
C TYR A 291 -0.96 7.55 16.60
N GLU A 292 -1.87 8.34 17.16
CA GLU A 292 -1.67 8.87 18.52
C GLU A 292 -1.37 7.72 19.49
N TYR A 293 -0.47 8.00 20.42
CA TYR A 293 -0.03 7.00 21.37
C TYR A 293 -1.18 6.58 22.29
N ASP A 294 -1.50 5.29 22.29
CA ASP A 294 -2.51 4.68 23.14
C ASP A 294 -1.89 3.51 23.93
N ASN A 295 -1.89 3.65 25.26
CA ASN A 295 -1.38 2.65 26.18
C ASN A 295 -2.11 1.29 26.06
N ALA A 296 -3.41 1.28 25.73
CA ALA A 296 -4.19 0.06 25.62
C ALA A 296 -3.84 -0.73 24.34
N VAL A 297 -3.53 -0.01 23.25
CA VAL A 297 -3.06 -0.60 22.00
C VAL A 297 -1.68 -1.20 22.19
N GLN A 298 -0.77 -0.51 22.87
CA GLN A 298 0.58 -1.03 23.16
C GLN A 298 0.58 -2.25 24.09
N ALA A 299 -0.29 -2.28 25.10
CA ALA A 299 -0.41 -3.43 26.00
C ALA A 299 -0.85 -4.72 25.27
N ASN A 300 -1.51 -4.59 24.12
CA ASN A 300 -1.99 -5.71 23.30
C ASN A 300 -1.06 -6.04 22.11
N ILE A 301 -0.06 -5.20 21.80
CA ILE A 301 0.90 -5.42 20.71
C ILE A 301 2.18 -6.01 21.31
N GLY A 302 2.14 -7.33 21.55
CA GLY A 302 3.29 -8.06 22.01
C GLY A 302 2.93 -9.50 22.37
N ASP A 303 3.65 -10.46 21.80
CA ASP A 303 3.64 -11.88 22.13
C ASP A 303 2.31 -12.64 22.06
N VAL A 304 1.14 -11.99 22.00
CA VAL A 304 -0.17 -12.66 21.99
C VAL A 304 -0.34 -13.49 20.72
N ALA A 305 -0.06 -12.90 19.55
CA ALA A 305 -0.12 -13.64 18.28
C ALA A 305 0.91 -14.78 18.23
N ALA A 306 2.14 -14.56 18.72
CA ALA A 306 3.16 -15.60 18.80
C ALA A 306 2.79 -16.71 19.80
N LYS A 307 2.14 -16.36 20.91
CA LYS A 307 1.61 -17.30 21.93
C LYS A 307 0.38 -18.04 21.44
N GLU A 308 -0.48 -17.40 20.65
CA GLU A 308 -1.63 -18.02 19.98
C GLU A 308 -1.16 -18.98 18.89
N GLU A 309 -0.19 -18.60 18.08
CA GLU A 309 0.45 -19.48 17.11
C GLU A 309 1.16 -20.64 17.80
N ALA A 310 1.93 -20.37 18.86
CA ALA A 310 2.54 -21.43 19.68
C ALA A 310 1.49 -22.36 20.29
N ARG A 311 0.37 -21.82 20.80
CA ARG A 311 -0.76 -22.59 21.33
C ARG A 311 -1.39 -23.44 20.23
N ARG A 312 -1.60 -22.88 19.03
CA ARG A 312 -2.13 -23.61 17.87
C ARG A 312 -1.19 -24.75 17.46
N MET A 313 0.11 -24.48 17.33
CA MET A 313 1.12 -25.49 17.00
C MET A 313 1.19 -26.61 18.05
N ILE A 314 1.05 -26.27 19.34
CA ILE A 314 0.98 -27.26 20.43
C ILE A 314 -0.31 -28.10 20.31
N GLN A 315 -1.46 -27.50 20.02
CA GLN A 315 -2.73 -28.19 19.85
C GLN A 315 -2.76 -29.09 18.60
N GLU A 316 -2.08 -28.66 17.52
CA GLU A 316 -1.95 -29.43 16.27
C GLU A 316 -0.88 -30.53 16.37
N SER A 317 0.04 -30.43 17.33
CA SER A 317 1.11 -31.42 17.55
C SER A 317 0.55 -32.73 18.10
N LYS A 318 0.51 -33.76 17.24
CA LYS A 318 0.20 -35.14 17.63
C LYS A 318 1.47 -35.85 18.09
N TYR A 319 2.04 -35.45 19.24
CA TYR A 319 3.18 -36.14 19.82
C TYR A 319 2.79 -36.82 21.13
N THR A 320 2.71 -38.16 21.11
CA THR A 320 2.51 -38.98 22.30
C THR A 320 3.83 -39.67 22.63
N LYS A 321 4.41 -39.38 23.80
CA LYS A 321 5.59 -40.09 24.31
C LYS A 321 5.27 -40.67 25.67
N THR A 322 5.40 -41.98 25.79
CA THR A 322 5.34 -42.67 27.09
C THR A 322 6.59 -42.33 27.86
N VAL A 323 6.45 -41.60 28.97
CA VAL A 323 7.57 -41.26 29.86
C VAL A 323 7.47 -42.18 31.08
N PRO A 324 8.54 -42.91 31.47
CA PRO A 324 8.53 -43.72 32.68
C PRO A 324 8.39 -42.83 33.91
N VAL A 325 7.35 -43.07 34.73
CA VAL A 325 7.16 -42.36 36.00
C VAL A 325 7.92 -43.13 37.08
N ALA A 326 9.02 -42.57 37.57
CA ALA A 326 9.92 -43.27 38.51
C ALA A 326 9.41 -43.36 39.96
N PHE A 327 8.20 -42.88 40.25
CA PHE A 327 7.66 -42.81 41.62
C PHE A 327 6.23 -43.35 41.68
N GLY A 328 6.08 -44.67 41.63
CA GLY A 328 4.92 -45.37 42.18
C GLY A 328 5.19 -45.69 43.65
N LEU A 329 4.23 -45.40 44.53
CA LEU A 329 4.26 -45.82 45.93
C LEU A 329 4.43 -47.35 45.97
N ARG A 330 5.54 -47.81 46.55
CA ARG A 330 5.80 -49.23 46.80
C ARG A 330 5.08 -49.64 48.07
N ASP A 331 4.08 -50.50 47.95
CA ASP A 331 3.76 -51.44 49.02
C ASP A 331 4.61 -52.70 48.78
N GLU A 332 5.28 -53.13 49.85
CA GLU A 332 6.15 -54.32 49.87
C GLU A 332 5.28 -55.57 49.80
N GLU A 333 5.35 -56.33 48.69
CA GLU A 333 5.47 -57.79 48.64
C GLU A 333 5.32 -58.30 47.20
N GLU A 334 6.31 -59.10 46.77
CA GLU A 334 6.33 -60.02 45.62
C GLU A 334 6.18 -59.50 44.16
N GLY A 335 7.22 -59.75 43.35
CA GLY A 335 7.11 -59.87 41.88
C GLY A 335 7.48 -58.62 41.07
N MET A 336 8.57 -58.71 40.29
CA MET A 336 8.99 -57.66 39.35
C MET A 336 8.04 -57.64 38.13
N GLU A 337 7.05 -56.76 38.15
CA GLU A 337 6.31 -56.36 36.95
C GLU A 337 6.38 -54.83 36.81
N VAL A 338 6.97 -54.36 35.71
CA VAL A 338 7.07 -52.92 35.41
C VAL A 338 5.69 -52.46 34.94
N ALA A 339 4.87 -51.94 35.85
CA ALA A 339 3.60 -51.33 35.49
C ALA A 339 3.84 -50.06 34.67
N THR A 340 3.68 -50.14 33.35
CA THR A 340 3.57 -48.97 32.47
C THR A 340 2.16 -48.40 32.59
N VAL A 341 2.01 -47.26 33.25
CA VAL A 341 0.77 -46.46 33.20
C VAL A 341 0.84 -45.56 31.97
N THR A 342 -0.08 -45.75 31.03
CA THR A 342 -0.30 -44.84 29.91
C THR A 342 -1.00 -43.58 30.44
N ALA A 343 -0.24 -42.54 30.75
CA ALA A 343 -0.81 -41.22 30.98
C ALA A 343 -1.01 -40.53 29.63
N THR A 344 -2.24 -40.58 29.10
CA THR A 344 -2.62 -39.78 27.93
C THR A 344 -2.88 -38.35 28.40
N ALA A 345 -1.93 -37.44 28.21
CA ALA A 345 -2.21 -36.01 28.34
C ALA A 345 -2.86 -35.53 27.04
N THR A 346 -4.17 -35.74 26.91
CA THR A 346 -4.95 -35.07 25.87
C THR A 346 -5.27 -33.67 26.37
N VAL A 347 -4.62 -32.64 25.83
CA VAL A 347 -5.10 -31.26 26.00
C VAL A 347 -6.25 -31.06 25.02
N ALA A 348 -7.40 -31.67 25.31
CA ALA A 348 -8.66 -31.33 24.65
C ALA A 348 -9.29 -30.18 25.45
N ALA A 349 -9.30 -28.97 24.87
CA ALA A 349 -10.11 -27.89 25.42
C ALA A 349 -11.57 -28.19 25.11
N THR A 350 -12.35 -28.53 26.14
CA THR A 350 -13.81 -28.40 26.08
C THR A 350 -14.15 -26.92 25.95
N ALA A 351 -14.70 -26.53 24.81
CA ALA A 351 -15.42 -25.27 24.70
C ALA A 351 -16.69 -25.40 25.57
N ASN A 352 -16.87 -24.49 26.53
CA ASN A 352 -18.19 -24.20 27.06
C ASN A 352 -18.56 -22.82 26.52
N ASP A 353 -19.54 -22.82 25.61
CA ASP A 353 -20.40 -21.69 25.31
C ASP A 353 -21.19 -21.32 26.57
N ASP A 354 -21.10 -20.05 26.97
CA ASP A 354 -22.22 -19.17 27.38
C ASP A 354 -21.71 -17.72 27.55
#